data_AF-A0A3G2GCG2-F1
#
_entry.id   AF-A0A3G2GCG2-F1
#
_cell.length_a   1.000
_cell.length_b   1.000
_cell.length_c   1.000
_cell.angle_alpha   90.00
_cell.angle_beta   90.00
_cell.angle_gamma   90.00
#
_symmetry.space_group_name_H-M   'P 1'
#
loop_
_entity.id
_entity.type
_entity.pdbx_description
1 polymer ?
#
loop_
_entity_poly.entity_id
_entity_poly.type
_entity_poly.pdbx_seq_one_letter_code
_entity_poly.pdbx_strand_id
1 'polypeptide(L)'
;MQKSLILFFTVLSFICNAQIIKTKRGIVSLDGTHVAKITNKSNEYTFMDLKETPIFTVEFVDKSVVDSVRDSYVKINRVYNREKTLDLDYISPSAFSGDEKSAVYTCIKGLKIIDERGINIKNLDELFKNMPKRKLDSKTKEAYTIRTKIDKLNLEVNSVGEILSNGVPVGYFTNLPVSFGSDDRVTDKTFIDIEIYDAKSKYIGKYITTTKQIKTAGGKTFTLYREMSGRASILKYPTYKAIAERMAILDPNFIKIQEKVIVGDVVKDGVEKDKK
;
A
#
# COMPACT_ATOMS: atom_id res chain seq x y z
N MET A 1 -14.50 -26.71 -45.78
CA MET A 1 -13.93 -25.75 -44.80
C MET A 1 -14.99 -24.89 -44.09
N GLN A 2 -15.98 -24.30 -44.78
CA GLN A 2 -16.98 -23.43 -44.14
C GLN A 2 -17.80 -24.11 -43.02
N LYS A 3 -18.22 -25.38 -43.19
CA LYS A 3 -19.00 -26.11 -42.17
C LYS A 3 -18.22 -26.34 -40.86
N SER A 4 -16.92 -26.65 -40.95
CA SER A 4 -16.05 -26.82 -39.77
C SER A 4 -15.78 -25.51 -39.05
N LEU A 5 -15.72 -24.38 -39.77
CA LEU A 5 -15.55 -23.05 -39.18
C LEU A 5 -16.80 -22.64 -38.37
N ILE A 6 -17.99 -22.88 -38.91
CA ILE A 6 -19.26 -22.58 -38.23
C ILE A 6 -19.41 -23.42 -36.94
N LEU A 7 -19.02 -24.70 -36.99
CA LEU A 7 -19.04 -25.59 -35.83
C LEU A 7 -18.03 -25.15 -34.76
N PHE A 8 -16.87 -24.65 -35.17
CA PHE A 8 -15.88 -24.08 -34.25
C PHE A 8 -16.39 -22.79 -33.58
N PHE A 9 -17.00 -21.87 -34.32
CA PHE A 9 -17.56 -20.63 -33.75
C PHE A 9 -18.77 -20.87 -32.85
N THR A 10 -19.60 -21.88 -33.13
CA THR A 10 -20.73 -22.24 -32.24
C THR A 10 -20.24 -22.89 -30.95
N VAL A 11 -19.26 -23.80 -31.00
CA VAL A 11 -18.65 -24.38 -29.78
C VAL A 11 -17.93 -23.30 -28.97
N LEU A 12 -17.22 -22.37 -29.62
CA LEU A 12 -16.57 -21.24 -28.96
C LEU A 12 -17.58 -20.30 -28.27
N SER A 13 -18.75 -20.08 -28.90
CA SER A 13 -19.85 -19.29 -28.32
C SER A 13 -20.43 -19.90 -27.05
N PHE A 14 -20.50 -21.23 -26.94
CA PHE A 14 -20.98 -21.90 -25.72
C PHE A 14 -19.97 -21.81 -24.56
N ILE A 15 -18.67 -21.79 -24.87
CA ILE A 15 -17.61 -21.66 -23.87
C ILE A 15 -17.46 -20.20 -23.41
N CYS A 16 -17.81 -19.24 -24.27
CA CYS A 16 -17.79 -17.80 -24.00
C CYS A 16 -19.15 -17.23 -23.55
N ASN A 17 -19.89 -17.94 -22.70
CA ASN A 17 -21.06 -17.36 -22.02
C ASN A 17 -20.61 -16.28 -21.01
N ALA A 18 -20.40 -15.06 -21.51
CA ALA A 18 -20.13 -13.90 -20.70
C ALA A 18 -21.42 -13.52 -19.95
N GLN A 19 -21.54 -13.95 -18.70
CA GLN A 19 -22.64 -13.54 -17.82
C GLN A 19 -22.73 -12.02 -17.77
N ILE A 20 -23.91 -11.47 -18.07
CA ILE A 20 -24.12 -10.03 -18.16
C ILE A 20 -24.34 -9.49 -16.75
N ILE A 21 -23.33 -8.81 -16.22
CA ILE A 21 -23.39 -8.13 -14.92
C ILE A 21 -23.70 -6.65 -15.17
N LYS A 22 -24.78 -6.15 -14.57
CA LYS A 22 -25.19 -4.75 -14.70
C LYS A 22 -25.50 -4.15 -13.34
N THR A 23 -24.95 -2.97 -13.07
CA THR A 23 -25.30 -2.16 -11.91
C THR A 23 -25.93 -0.87 -12.40
N LYS A 24 -27.16 -0.57 -11.95
CA LYS A 24 -27.87 0.66 -12.32
C LYS A 24 -28.72 1.12 -11.15
N ARG A 25 -28.58 2.40 -10.75
CA ARG A 25 -29.36 3.03 -9.65
C ARG A 25 -29.30 2.22 -8.35
N GLY A 26 -28.12 1.72 -7.98
CA GLY A 26 -27.93 0.94 -6.75
C GLY A 26 -28.54 -0.47 -6.79
N ILE A 27 -28.93 -0.98 -7.95
CA ILE A 27 -29.41 -2.35 -8.12
C ILE A 27 -28.41 -3.14 -8.97
N VAL A 28 -28.02 -4.31 -8.46
CA VAL A 28 -27.16 -5.28 -9.14
C VAL A 28 -28.05 -6.31 -9.83
N SER A 29 -27.80 -6.52 -11.12
CA SER A 29 -28.50 -7.47 -11.97
C SER A 29 -27.55 -8.47 -12.63
N LEU A 30 -28.00 -9.71 -12.70
CA LEU A 30 -27.38 -10.81 -13.43
C LEU A 30 -28.33 -11.27 -14.54
N ASP A 31 -27.90 -11.16 -15.80
CA ASP A 31 -28.66 -11.60 -16.97
C ASP A 31 -30.11 -11.05 -17.00
N GLY A 32 -30.28 -9.81 -16.50
CA GLY A 32 -31.57 -9.13 -16.41
C GLY A 32 -32.33 -9.30 -15.09
N THR A 33 -31.96 -10.29 -14.27
CA THR A 33 -32.58 -10.54 -12.96
C THR A 33 -31.94 -9.68 -11.88
N HIS A 34 -32.73 -8.98 -11.05
CA HIS A 34 -32.22 -8.25 -9.89
C HIS A 34 -31.82 -9.22 -8.78
N VAL A 35 -30.60 -9.11 -8.27
CA VAL A 35 -30.04 -10.06 -7.30
C VAL A 35 -29.62 -9.42 -5.99
N ALA A 36 -29.20 -8.15 -6.01
CA ALA A 36 -28.78 -7.43 -4.81
C ALA A 36 -28.98 -5.92 -4.99
N LYS A 37 -28.93 -5.20 -3.88
CA LYS A 37 -28.82 -3.73 -3.85
C LYS A 37 -27.44 -3.33 -3.34
N ILE A 38 -26.96 -2.18 -3.79
CA ILE A 38 -25.66 -1.62 -3.41
C ILE A 38 -25.81 -0.12 -3.15
N THR A 39 -25.23 0.35 -2.06
CA THR A 39 -25.10 1.78 -1.74
C THR A 39 -23.64 2.11 -1.48
N ASN A 40 -23.26 3.37 -1.73
CA ASN A 40 -21.92 3.87 -1.45
C ASN A 40 -22.00 4.97 -0.40
N LYS A 41 -21.14 4.87 0.62
CA LYS A 41 -20.83 5.96 1.54
C LYS A 41 -19.31 6.04 1.72
N SER A 42 -18.70 7.14 1.28
CA SER A 42 -17.27 7.42 1.53
C SER A 42 -16.31 6.29 1.13
N ASN A 43 -16.47 5.72 -0.06
CA ASN A 43 -15.70 4.57 -0.59
C ASN A 43 -15.98 3.20 0.07
N GLU A 44 -16.94 3.13 0.98
CA GLU A 44 -17.49 1.87 1.47
C GLU A 44 -18.78 1.54 0.71
N TYR A 45 -18.79 0.38 0.05
CA TYR A 45 -19.93 -0.15 -0.68
C TYR A 45 -20.67 -1.15 0.20
N THR A 46 -21.91 -0.85 0.57
CA THR A 46 -22.76 -1.75 1.36
C THR A 46 -23.64 -2.57 0.43
N PHE A 47 -23.51 -3.89 0.50
CA PHE A 47 -24.33 -4.84 -0.25
C PHE A 47 -25.50 -5.31 0.61
N MET A 48 -26.70 -5.21 0.03
CA MET A 48 -27.97 -5.54 0.65
C MET A 48 -28.72 -6.58 -0.18
N ASP A 49 -29.58 -7.35 0.48
CA ASP A 49 -30.58 -8.13 -0.25
C ASP A 49 -31.62 -7.21 -0.93
N LEU A 50 -32.54 -7.78 -1.72
CA LEU A 50 -33.58 -6.99 -2.40
C LEU A 50 -34.57 -6.33 -1.43
N LYS A 51 -34.66 -6.83 -0.19
CA LYS A 51 -35.46 -6.28 0.91
C LYS A 51 -34.73 -5.18 1.68
N GLU A 52 -33.56 -4.75 1.22
CA GLU A 52 -32.75 -3.69 1.82
C GLU A 52 -32.11 -4.06 3.16
N THR A 53 -31.96 -5.35 3.45
CA THR A 53 -31.20 -5.83 4.61
C THR A 53 -29.70 -5.79 4.30
N PRO A 54 -28.87 -5.00 5.02
CA PRO A 54 -27.43 -4.97 4.81
C PRO A 54 -26.75 -6.26 5.26
N ILE A 55 -25.93 -6.85 4.39
CA ILE A 55 -25.27 -8.14 4.64
C ILE A 55 -23.77 -7.96 4.86
N PHE A 56 -23.09 -7.27 3.95
CA PHE A 56 -21.64 -7.04 4.03
C PHE A 56 -21.24 -5.72 3.36
N THR A 57 -20.04 -5.25 3.67
CA THR A 57 -19.44 -4.07 3.06
C THR A 57 -18.16 -4.42 2.30
N VAL A 58 -17.83 -3.61 1.30
CA VAL A 58 -16.59 -3.66 0.52
C VAL A 58 -16.00 -2.26 0.50
N GLU A 59 -14.84 -2.08 1.13
CA GLU A 59 -14.09 -0.83 1.15
C GLU A 59 -12.89 -0.95 0.20
N PHE A 60 -12.67 0.03 -0.68
CA PHE A 60 -11.45 0.09 -1.49
C PHE A 60 -10.34 0.78 -0.70
N VAL A 61 -9.27 0.04 -0.44
CA VAL A 61 -8.07 0.55 0.21
C VAL A 61 -7.01 0.78 -0.85
N ASP A 62 -6.42 1.97 -0.84
CA ASP A 62 -5.36 2.35 -1.76
C ASP A 62 -4.22 3.04 -1.00
N LYS A 63 -3.28 2.21 -0.55
CA LYS A 63 -2.23 2.59 0.41
C LYS A 63 -0.91 2.85 -0.31
N SER A 64 -0.26 3.97 0.00
CA SER A 64 1.15 4.15 -0.36
C SER A 64 2.03 3.28 0.55
N VAL A 65 2.88 2.45 -0.03
CA VAL A 65 3.80 1.58 0.73
C VAL A 65 5.12 2.30 0.91
N VAL A 66 5.83 2.51 -0.20
CA VAL A 66 7.12 3.22 -0.28
C VAL A 66 7.23 3.83 -1.68
N ASP A 67 7.70 5.06 -1.78
CA ASP A 67 7.83 5.81 -3.05
C ASP A 67 6.50 5.88 -3.82
N SER A 68 6.54 5.45 -5.09
CA SER A 68 5.40 5.37 -5.99
C SER A 68 4.72 3.99 -5.95
N VAL A 69 5.16 3.07 -5.08
CA VAL A 69 4.54 1.74 -4.97
C VAL A 69 3.29 1.85 -4.11
N ARG A 70 2.14 1.60 -4.74
CA ARG A 70 0.84 1.60 -4.08
C ARG A 70 0.32 0.18 -4.01
N ASP A 71 -0.26 -0.15 -2.86
CA ASP A 71 -0.97 -1.39 -2.65
C ASP A 71 -2.47 -1.08 -2.64
N SER A 72 -3.19 -1.58 -3.65
CA SER A 72 -4.61 -1.36 -3.82
C SER A 72 -5.36 -2.69 -3.68
N TYR A 73 -6.34 -2.73 -2.80
CA TYR A 73 -7.08 -3.95 -2.45
C TYR A 73 -8.48 -3.62 -1.93
N VAL A 74 -9.29 -4.64 -1.72
CA VAL A 74 -10.60 -4.47 -1.09
C VAL A 74 -10.61 -5.10 0.29
N LYS A 75 -11.22 -4.40 1.24
CA LYS A 75 -11.52 -4.92 2.57
C LYS A 75 -12.99 -5.27 2.64
N ILE A 76 -13.29 -6.51 3.00
CA ILE A 76 -14.66 -7.00 3.18
C ILE A 76 -14.96 -7.11 4.67
N ASN A 77 -16.14 -6.63 5.07
CA ASN A 77 -16.62 -6.77 6.43
C ASN A 77 -18.06 -7.30 6.45
N ARG A 78 -18.40 -8.17 7.39
CA ARG A 78 -19.79 -8.64 7.57
C ARG A 78 -20.52 -7.67 8.47
N VAL A 79 -21.72 -7.22 8.07
CA VAL A 79 -22.49 -6.25 8.85
C VAL A 79 -22.89 -6.81 10.21
N TYR A 80 -23.19 -8.12 10.26
CA TYR A 80 -23.59 -8.83 11.48
C TYR A 80 -22.40 -9.31 12.34
N ASN A 81 -21.16 -9.20 11.86
CA ASN A 81 -19.96 -9.56 12.62
C ASN A 81 -18.78 -8.68 12.17
N ARG A 82 -18.74 -7.47 12.73
CA ARG A 82 -17.82 -6.40 12.31
C ARG A 82 -16.38 -6.57 12.80
N GLU A 83 -16.13 -7.50 13.72
CA GLU A 83 -14.81 -7.69 14.35
C GLU A 83 -13.79 -8.33 13.40
N LYS A 84 -14.27 -9.10 12.42
CA LYS A 84 -13.41 -9.75 11.42
C LYS A 84 -13.53 -9.03 10.09
N THR A 85 -12.41 -8.50 9.62
CA THR A 85 -12.25 -7.94 8.28
C THR A 85 -11.38 -8.86 7.44
N LEU A 86 -11.58 -8.80 6.11
CA LEU A 86 -10.86 -9.65 5.17
C LEU A 86 -10.31 -8.80 4.02
N ASP A 87 -8.99 -8.74 3.92
CA ASP A 87 -8.27 -8.00 2.87
C ASP A 87 -8.01 -8.91 1.67
N LEU A 88 -8.50 -8.53 0.49
CA LEU A 88 -8.47 -9.34 -0.74
C LEU A 88 -8.05 -8.54 -1.95
N ASP A 89 -7.43 -9.22 -2.91
CA ASP A 89 -7.25 -8.67 -4.25
C ASP A 89 -8.62 -8.59 -4.93
N TYR A 90 -8.85 -7.50 -5.68
CA TYR A 90 -10.08 -7.29 -6.42
C TYR A 90 -9.88 -7.54 -7.91
N ILE A 91 -10.99 -7.83 -8.59
CA ILE A 91 -11.02 -8.02 -10.03
C ILE A 91 -11.77 -6.84 -10.63
N SER A 92 -11.11 -6.13 -11.55
CA SER A 92 -11.77 -5.10 -12.34
C SER A 92 -12.17 -5.66 -13.71
N PRO A 93 -13.41 -5.47 -14.16
CA PRO A 93 -13.83 -5.92 -15.49
C PRO A 93 -13.13 -5.17 -16.64
N SER A 94 -12.55 -4.00 -16.38
CA SER A 94 -11.79 -3.20 -17.34
C SER A 94 -10.87 -2.19 -16.63
N ALA A 95 -9.91 -1.61 -17.34
CA ALA A 95 -9.08 -0.52 -16.79
C ALA A 95 -9.87 0.76 -16.45
N PHE A 96 -11.10 0.91 -16.97
CA PHE A 96 -11.95 2.09 -16.80
C PHE A 96 -13.18 1.82 -15.93
N SER A 97 -13.25 0.65 -15.28
CA SER A 97 -14.34 0.39 -14.34
C SER A 97 -14.14 1.25 -13.10
N GLY A 98 -15.13 2.05 -12.76
CA GLY A 98 -15.20 2.66 -11.43
C GLY A 98 -15.25 1.59 -10.33
N ASP A 99 -14.89 1.98 -9.11
CA ASP A 99 -14.81 1.09 -7.95
C ASP A 99 -16.10 0.29 -7.73
N GLU A 100 -17.28 0.91 -7.91
CA GLU A 100 -18.58 0.22 -7.78
C GLU A 100 -18.67 -1.02 -8.68
N LYS A 101 -18.31 -0.87 -9.96
CA LYS A 101 -18.33 -1.98 -10.92
C LYS A 101 -17.30 -3.03 -10.55
N SER A 102 -16.12 -2.62 -10.10
CA SER A 102 -15.07 -3.53 -9.63
C SER A 102 -15.50 -4.29 -8.37
N ALA A 103 -16.20 -3.65 -7.44
CA ALA A 103 -16.74 -4.26 -6.23
C ALA A 103 -17.73 -5.37 -6.59
N VAL A 104 -18.74 -5.01 -7.40
CA VAL A 104 -19.79 -5.91 -7.86
C VAL A 104 -19.19 -7.09 -8.63
N TYR A 105 -18.27 -6.81 -9.56
CA TYR A 105 -17.62 -7.86 -10.35
C TYR A 105 -16.78 -8.80 -9.48
N THR A 106 -16.06 -8.27 -8.49
CA THR A 106 -15.28 -9.07 -7.53
C THR A 106 -16.19 -9.99 -6.72
N CYS A 107 -17.30 -9.48 -6.19
CA CYS A 107 -18.26 -10.26 -5.40
C CYS A 107 -18.92 -11.38 -6.21
N ILE A 108 -19.23 -11.13 -7.49
CA ILE A 108 -19.89 -12.11 -8.36
C ILE A 108 -18.90 -13.12 -8.94
N LYS A 109 -17.84 -12.64 -9.63
CA LYS A 109 -16.93 -13.51 -10.39
C LYS A 109 -15.77 -14.05 -9.56
N GLY A 110 -15.18 -13.20 -8.72
CA GLY A 110 -14.01 -13.56 -7.91
C GLY A 110 -14.38 -14.40 -6.70
N LEU A 111 -15.32 -13.90 -5.91
CA LEU A 111 -15.67 -14.47 -4.61
C LEU A 111 -16.90 -15.38 -4.66
N LYS A 112 -17.72 -15.26 -5.71
CA LYS A 112 -18.96 -16.03 -5.88
C LYS A 112 -19.89 -15.93 -4.65
N ILE A 113 -19.91 -14.77 -4.00
CA ILE A 113 -20.78 -14.47 -2.85
C ILE A 113 -22.09 -13.80 -3.27
N ILE A 114 -22.23 -13.48 -4.56
CA ILE A 114 -23.49 -13.06 -5.20
C ILE A 114 -23.70 -13.94 -6.43
N ASP A 115 -24.86 -14.55 -6.53
CA ASP A 115 -25.29 -15.38 -7.66
C ASP A 115 -26.71 -14.99 -8.11
N GLU A 116 -27.29 -15.75 -9.04
CA GLU A 116 -28.62 -15.52 -9.61
C GLU A 116 -29.75 -15.53 -8.56
N ARG A 117 -29.52 -16.14 -7.39
CA ARG A 117 -30.47 -16.21 -6.28
C ARG A 117 -30.30 -15.05 -5.29
N GLY A 118 -29.24 -14.25 -5.44
CA GLY A 118 -28.93 -13.12 -4.58
C GLY A 118 -27.62 -13.30 -3.82
N ILE A 119 -27.55 -12.71 -2.61
CA ILE A 119 -26.37 -12.81 -1.77
C ILE A 119 -26.30 -14.20 -1.13
N ASN A 120 -25.23 -14.94 -1.42
CA ASN A 120 -25.01 -16.29 -0.92
C ASN A 120 -24.28 -16.27 0.43
N ILE A 121 -25.05 -16.28 1.52
CA ILE A 121 -24.52 -16.20 2.89
C ILE A 121 -23.59 -17.39 3.22
N LYS A 122 -23.86 -18.58 2.68
CA LYS A 122 -23.00 -19.76 2.92
C LYS A 122 -21.60 -19.55 2.36
N ASN A 123 -21.50 -19.08 1.12
CA ASN A 123 -20.21 -18.78 0.49
C ASN A 123 -19.51 -17.62 1.20
N LEU A 124 -20.26 -16.60 1.66
CA LEU A 124 -19.71 -15.51 2.45
C LEU A 124 -19.12 -16.02 3.78
N ASP A 125 -19.84 -16.86 4.52
CA ASP A 125 -19.33 -17.43 5.77
C ASP A 125 -18.13 -18.37 5.53
N GLU A 126 -18.13 -19.13 4.43
CA GLU A 126 -16.99 -19.96 4.03
C GLU A 126 -15.75 -19.12 3.70
N LEU A 127 -15.92 -18.01 2.99
CA LEU A 127 -14.84 -17.06 2.68
C LEU A 127 -14.16 -16.53 3.96
N PHE A 128 -14.94 -16.26 5.02
CA PHE A 128 -14.40 -15.82 6.31
C PHE A 128 -13.83 -16.96 7.17
N LYS A 129 -14.19 -18.22 6.91
CA LYS A 129 -13.55 -19.39 7.53
C LYS A 129 -12.23 -19.73 6.86
N ASN A 130 -12.18 -19.64 5.54
CA ASN A 130 -11.04 -19.98 4.69
C ASN A 130 -10.48 -18.72 4.03
N MET A 131 -9.98 -17.80 4.85
CA MET A 131 -9.49 -16.49 4.40
C MET A 131 -8.35 -16.64 3.38
N PRO A 132 -8.56 -16.28 2.10
CA PRO A 132 -7.51 -16.34 1.10
C PRO A 132 -6.41 -15.32 1.44
N LYS A 133 -5.14 -15.72 1.26
CA LYS A 133 -4.03 -14.76 1.34
C LYS A 133 -3.92 -13.97 0.03
N ARG A 134 -3.72 -12.67 0.16
CA ARG A 134 -3.45 -11.78 -0.98
C ARG A 134 -2.18 -12.18 -1.73
N LYS A 135 -2.23 -12.06 -3.05
CA LYS A 135 -1.11 -12.36 -3.95
C LYS A 135 -0.43 -11.06 -4.35
N LEU A 136 0.43 -10.56 -3.46
CA LEU A 136 1.27 -9.41 -3.77
C LEU A 136 2.24 -9.75 -4.91
N ASP A 137 2.33 -8.84 -5.89
CA ASP A 137 3.33 -8.89 -6.95
C ASP A 137 4.75 -8.66 -6.37
N SER A 138 5.79 -8.95 -7.17
CA SER A 138 7.18 -8.84 -6.73
C SER A 138 7.56 -7.43 -6.29
N LYS A 139 7.09 -6.40 -7.01
CA LYS A 139 7.39 -4.99 -6.72
C LYS A 139 6.77 -4.57 -5.39
N THR A 140 5.52 -4.96 -5.14
CA THR A 140 4.85 -4.67 -3.86
C THR A 140 5.49 -5.41 -2.70
N LYS A 141 5.88 -6.68 -2.86
CA LYS A 141 6.63 -7.44 -1.83
C LYS A 141 7.96 -6.79 -1.47
N GLU A 142 8.71 -6.36 -2.48
CA GLU A 142 9.98 -5.67 -2.29
C GLU A 142 9.77 -4.33 -1.57
N ALA A 143 8.76 -3.57 -1.96
CA ALA A 143 8.41 -2.31 -1.29
C ALA A 143 8.04 -2.50 0.19
N TYR A 144 7.27 -3.54 0.54
CA TYR A 144 7.02 -3.88 1.94
C TYR A 144 8.28 -4.27 2.70
N THR A 145 9.19 -5.00 2.06
CA THR A 145 10.48 -5.35 2.66
C THR A 145 11.33 -4.10 2.93
N ILE A 146 11.37 -3.17 1.98
CA ILE A 146 12.03 -1.87 2.15
C ILE A 146 11.35 -1.07 3.27
N ARG A 147 10.00 -1.04 3.31
CA ARG A 147 9.25 -0.35 4.36
C ARG A 147 9.63 -0.85 5.74
N THR A 148 9.67 -2.17 5.93
CA THR A 148 10.07 -2.78 7.19
C THR A 148 11.51 -2.41 7.57
N LYS A 149 12.43 -2.32 6.61
CA LYS A 149 13.81 -1.85 6.87
C LYS A 149 13.83 -0.40 7.33
N ILE A 150 13.07 0.49 6.66
CA ILE A 150 12.93 1.90 7.04
C ILE A 150 12.34 2.03 8.45
N ASP A 151 11.25 1.33 8.73
CA ASP A 151 10.57 1.39 10.03
C ASP A 151 11.49 0.94 11.18
N LYS A 152 12.36 -0.06 10.94
CA LYS A 152 13.38 -0.51 11.92
C LYS A 152 14.48 0.52 12.17
N LEU A 153 14.82 1.34 11.18
CA LEU A 153 15.81 2.40 11.36
C LEU A 153 15.28 3.52 12.26
N ASN A 154 13.95 3.69 12.31
CA ASN A 154 13.27 4.69 13.11
C ASN A 154 13.97 6.05 13.04
N LEU A 155 14.08 6.58 11.81
CA LEU A 155 14.82 7.80 11.55
C LEU A 155 14.03 9.03 11.92
N GLU A 156 14.73 10.00 12.47
CA GLU A 156 14.26 11.34 12.75
C GLU A 156 15.30 12.36 12.28
N VAL A 157 14.83 13.56 11.97
CA VAL A 157 15.71 14.68 11.61
C VAL A 157 15.34 15.82 12.52
N ASN A 158 16.28 16.30 13.32
CA ASN A 158 16.01 17.38 14.26
C ASN A 158 16.08 18.76 13.58
N SER A 159 15.75 19.81 14.34
CA SER A 159 15.72 21.20 13.85
C SER A 159 17.10 21.79 13.50
N VAL A 160 18.20 21.08 13.81
CA VAL A 160 19.58 21.48 13.47
C VAL A 160 20.10 20.70 12.26
N GLY A 161 19.38 19.68 11.80
CA GLY A 161 19.73 18.91 10.61
C GLY A 161 20.46 17.61 10.91
N GLU A 162 20.57 17.23 12.19
CA GLU A 162 21.10 15.92 12.57
C GLU A 162 20.08 14.84 12.25
N ILE A 163 20.58 13.73 11.71
CA ILE A 163 19.84 12.52 11.42
C ILE A 163 20.04 11.58 12.61
N LEU A 164 18.95 11.26 13.29
CA LEU A 164 18.92 10.35 14.42
C LEU A 164 18.35 9.00 13.98
N SER A 165 18.90 7.90 14.45
CA SER A 165 18.31 6.56 14.36
C SER A 165 18.08 6.05 15.78
N ASN A 166 16.81 5.79 16.14
CA ASN A 166 16.44 5.41 17.50
C ASN A 166 16.99 6.38 18.58
N GLY A 167 16.99 7.69 18.27
CA GLY A 167 17.50 8.75 19.16
C GLY A 167 19.03 8.94 19.15
N VAL A 168 19.80 8.11 18.42
CA VAL A 168 21.26 8.23 18.33
C VAL A 168 21.66 8.98 17.05
N PRO A 169 22.53 10.01 17.12
CA PRO A 169 23.06 10.67 15.93
C PRO A 169 23.85 9.71 15.04
N VAL A 170 23.43 9.62 13.76
CA VAL A 170 24.04 8.74 12.75
C VAL A 170 24.54 9.51 11.53
N GLY A 171 24.13 10.76 11.37
CA GLY A 171 24.57 11.63 10.29
C GLY A 171 23.97 13.02 10.41
N TYR A 172 24.21 13.86 9.42
CA TYR A 172 23.66 15.20 9.36
C TYR A 172 23.55 15.70 7.92
N PHE A 173 22.63 16.65 7.74
CA PHE A 173 22.49 17.41 6.51
C PHE A 173 23.36 18.68 6.57
N THR A 174 23.86 19.09 5.41
CA THR A 174 24.42 20.44 5.21
C THR A 174 23.77 21.11 4.00
N ASN A 175 24.08 22.38 3.78
CA ASN A 175 23.42 23.23 2.78
C ASN A 175 21.90 23.35 3.00
N LEU A 176 21.49 23.39 4.26
CA LEU A 176 20.10 23.55 4.64
C LEU A 176 19.64 24.99 4.36
N PRO A 177 18.41 25.19 3.83
CA PRO A 177 17.88 26.53 3.60
C PRO A 177 17.63 27.25 4.94
N VAL A 178 17.56 28.58 4.90
CA VAL A 178 17.24 29.41 6.08
C VAL A 178 15.88 29.05 6.69
N SER A 179 14.96 28.50 5.89
CA SER A 179 13.65 28.02 6.36
C SER A 179 13.69 26.67 7.08
N PHE A 180 14.84 25.99 7.13
CA PHE A 180 14.98 24.71 7.81
C PHE A 180 14.64 24.84 9.31
N GLY A 181 14.03 23.79 9.87
CA GLY A 181 13.55 23.78 11.27
C GLY A 181 12.17 24.39 11.47
N SER A 182 11.65 25.16 10.51
CA SER A 182 10.25 25.63 10.48
C SER A 182 9.34 24.81 9.55
N ASP A 183 9.92 24.16 8.53
CA ASP A 183 9.26 23.24 7.61
C ASP A 183 10.05 21.94 7.57
N ASP A 184 9.36 20.80 7.65
CA ASP A 184 9.96 19.47 7.55
C ASP A 184 10.17 19.03 6.10
N ARG A 185 9.75 19.86 5.13
CA ARG A 185 9.84 19.59 3.69
C ARG A 185 10.86 20.45 2.97
N VAL A 186 11.41 19.87 1.90
CA VAL A 186 12.26 20.59 0.95
C VAL A 186 11.41 21.25 -0.11
N THR A 187 11.15 22.55 0.05
CA THR A 187 10.34 23.34 -0.89
C THR A 187 11.09 23.69 -2.17
N ASP A 188 10.36 24.06 -3.23
CA ASP A 188 10.94 24.52 -4.51
C ASP A 188 11.76 25.82 -4.38
N LYS A 189 11.73 26.51 -3.23
CA LYS A 189 12.58 27.67 -2.94
C LYS A 189 14.00 27.29 -2.47
N THR A 190 14.29 25.99 -2.35
CA THR A 190 15.61 25.48 -1.96
C THR A 190 16.45 25.26 -3.21
N PHE A 191 17.30 26.22 -3.55
CA PHE A 191 18.11 26.19 -4.79
C PHE A 191 19.48 25.55 -4.62
N ILE A 192 19.83 25.12 -3.40
CA ILE A 192 21.11 24.49 -3.10
C ILE A 192 20.88 23.00 -2.87
N ASP A 193 21.74 22.17 -3.44
CA ASP A 193 21.74 20.74 -3.19
C ASP A 193 22.04 20.47 -1.71
N ILE A 194 21.21 19.64 -1.08
CA ILE A 194 21.37 19.27 0.33
C ILE A 194 22.34 18.10 0.39
N GLU A 195 23.46 18.25 1.09
CA GLU A 195 24.45 17.18 1.24
C GLU A 195 24.22 16.39 2.52
N ILE A 196 24.63 15.12 2.52
CA ILE A 196 24.45 14.17 3.62
C ILE A 196 25.81 13.60 4.01
N TYR A 197 26.09 13.65 5.30
CA TYR A 197 27.31 13.13 5.91
C TYR A 197 26.96 12.13 7.01
N ASP A 198 27.84 11.17 7.27
CA ASP A 198 27.73 10.30 8.46
C ASP A 198 28.20 11.03 9.73
N ALA A 199 28.01 10.39 10.88
CA ALA A 199 28.45 10.91 12.18
C ALA A 199 29.98 11.13 12.30
N LYS A 200 30.78 10.63 11.34
CA LYS A 200 32.24 10.83 11.26
C LYS A 200 32.62 11.85 10.18
N SER A 201 31.65 12.63 9.69
CA SER A 201 31.84 13.64 8.65
C SER A 201 32.33 13.08 7.31
N LYS A 202 32.11 11.79 7.04
CA LYS A 202 32.34 11.22 5.72
C LYS A 202 31.15 11.56 4.83
N TYR A 203 31.44 12.04 3.62
CA TYR A 203 30.42 12.32 2.61
C TYR A 203 29.71 11.03 2.16
N ILE A 204 28.38 11.02 2.29
CA ILE A 204 27.51 9.88 1.91
C ILE A 204 26.80 10.14 0.59
N GLY A 205 26.44 11.39 0.32
CA GLY A 205 25.80 11.76 -0.93
C GLY A 205 25.06 13.08 -0.82
N LYS A 206 24.14 13.32 -1.77
CA LYS A 206 23.34 14.53 -1.79
C LYS A 206 21.95 14.31 -2.37
N TYR A 207 21.04 15.19 -1.97
CA TYR A 207 19.76 15.41 -2.62
C TYR A 207 19.85 16.64 -3.53
N ILE A 208 19.69 16.40 -4.83
CA ILE A 208 19.68 17.43 -5.87
C ILE A 208 18.29 18.04 -5.91
N THR A 209 18.16 19.28 -5.46
CA THR A 209 16.85 19.92 -5.25
C THR A 209 16.15 20.28 -6.55
N THR A 210 16.90 20.47 -7.65
CA THR A 210 16.36 20.80 -8.97
C THR A 210 15.75 19.57 -9.66
N THR A 211 16.49 18.46 -9.70
CA THR A 211 16.04 17.21 -10.34
C THR A 211 15.26 16.29 -9.40
N LYS A 212 15.17 16.64 -8.10
CA LYS A 212 14.52 15.84 -7.05
C LYS A 212 15.15 14.44 -6.92
N GLN A 213 16.46 14.35 -7.13
CA GLN A 213 17.20 13.09 -7.12
C GLN A 213 18.10 12.97 -5.90
N ILE A 214 18.16 11.78 -5.31
CA ILE A 214 19.21 11.39 -4.40
C ILE A 214 20.34 10.74 -5.19
N LYS A 215 21.56 11.19 -4.94
CA LYS A 215 22.78 10.59 -5.49
C LYS A 215 23.72 10.22 -4.34
N THR A 216 24.08 8.95 -4.26
CA THR A 216 25.07 8.48 -3.28
C THR A 216 26.49 8.77 -3.76
N ALA A 217 27.44 8.85 -2.83
CA ALA A 217 28.87 8.93 -3.11
C ALA A 217 29.35 7.73 -3.95
N GLY A 218 28.75 6.55 -3.75
CA GLY A 218 28.97 5.35 -4.55
C GLY A 218 28.34 5.35 -5.95
N GLY A 219 27.75 6.47 -6.39
CA GLY A 219 27.25 6.65 -7.76
C GLY A 219 25.82 6.14 -8.02
N LYS A 220 25.11 5.61 -7.01
CA LYS A 220 23.69 5.23 -7.17
C LYS A 220 22.81 6.47 -7.21
N THR A 221 21.79 6.44 -8.05
CA THR A 221 20.83 7.55 -8.21
C THR A 221 19.40 7.06 -8.03
N PHE A 222 18.57 7.86 -7.37
CA PHE A 222 17.15 7.59 -7.20
C PHE A 222 16.34 8.88 -7.29
N THR A 223 15.22 8.87 -8.00
CA THR A 223 14.31 10.02 -8.05
C THR A 223 13.28 9.89 -6.94
N LEU A 224 13.26 10.85 -6.01
CA LEU A 224 12.22 10.92 -4.99
C LEU A 224 10.94 11.46 -5.64
N TYR A 225 10.07 10.54 -6.03
CA TYR A 225 8.75 10.91 -6.52
C TYR A 225 7.98 11.63 -5.41
N ARG A 226 7.40 12.77 -5.74
CA ARG A 226 6.50 13.50 -4.84
C ARG A 226 5.35 12.56 -4.47
N GLU A 227 5.05 12.40 -3.17
CA GLU A 227 3.94 11.52 -2.75
C GLU A 227 2.67 11.96 -3.46
N MET A 228 2.07 11.06 -4.25
CA MET A 228 0.75 11.27 -4.84
C MET A 228 -0.30 10.84 -3.82
N SER A 229 -0.88 11.79 -3.08
CA SER A 229 -1.99 11.49 -2.19
C SER A 229 -3.32 11.44 -2.95
N GLY A 230 -3.86 10.24 -3.19
CA GLY A 230 -5.24 10.04 -3.65
C GLY A 230 -5.60 10.64 -5.02
N ARG A 231 -6.88 10.46 -5.42
CA ARG A 231 -7.47 10.81 -6.73
C ARG A 231 -7.33 12.27 -7.19
N ALA A 232 -6.74 13.13 -6.38
CA ALA A 232 -6.31 14.48 -6.75
C ALA A 232 -4.84 14.62 -6.32
N SER A 233 -3.94 14.52 -7.29
CA SER A 233 -2.49 14.51 -7.14
C SER A 233 -1.94 15.79 -6.49
N ILE A 234 -2.08 15.96 -5.18
CA ILE A 234 -1.29 16.96 -4.45
C ILE A 234 0.10 16.36 -4.28
N LEU A 235 0.97 16.77 -5.18
CA LEU A 235 2.40 16.48 -5.17
C LEU A 235 3.01 17.02 -3.87
N LYS A 236 3.19 16.19 -2.84
CA LYS A 236 3.86 16.61 -1.61
C LYS A 236 5.38 16.64 -1.81
N TYR A 237 6.01 17.74 -1.42
CA TYR A 237 7.48 17.83 -1.35
C TYR A 237 8.05 16.77 -0.40
N PRO A 238 9.22 16.19 -0.71
CA PRO A 238 9.83 15.22 0.18
C PRO A 238 10.24 15.89 1.49
N THR A 239 10.08 15.15 2.59
CA THR A 239 10.59 15.56 3.90
C THR A 239 12.08 15.28 4.01
N TYR A 240 12.78 16.01 4.88
CA TYR A 240 14.18 15.70 5.20
C TYR A 240 14.33 14.26 5.73
N LYS A 241 13.35 13.79 6.50
CA LYS A 241 13.24 12.39 6.92
C LYS A 241 13.19 11.43 5.73
N ALA A 242 12.31 11.67 4.75
CA ALA A 242 12.22 10.81 3.56
C ALA A 242 13.53 10.77 2.76
N ILE A 243 14.27 11.88 2.73
CA ILE A 243 15.61 11.94 2.11
C ILE A 243 16.59 11.05 2.87
N ALA A 244 16.65 11.15 4.20
CA ALA A 244 17.51 10.33 5.05
C ALA A 244 17.18 8.84 4.93
N GLU A 245 15.90 8.47 5.00
CA GLU A 245 15.42 7.10 4.84
C GLU A 245 15.85 6.51 3.49
N ARG A 246 15.66 7.27 2.40
CA ARG A 246 16.06 6.81 1.07
C ARG A 246 17.58 6.69 0.94
N MET A 247 18.35 7.61 1.51
CA MET A 247 19.81 7.52 1.51
C MET A 247 20.28 6.25 2.23
N ALA A 248 19.70 5.92 3.38
CA ALA A 248 20.04 4.71 4.14
C ALA A 248 19.72 3.41 3.37
N ILE A 249 18.69 3.42 2.51
CA ILE A 249 18.39 2.29 1.63
C ILE A 249 19.39 2.18 0.47
N LEU A 250 19.81 3.30 -0.12
CA LEU A 250 20.72 3.30 -1.26
C LEU A 250 22.18 2.99 -0.87
N ASP A 251 22.61 3.50 0.28
CA ASP A 251 23.93 3.24 0.86
C ASP A 251 23.80 2.50 2.21
N PRO A 252 23.86 1.16 2.21
CA PRO A 252 23.83 0.35 3.43
C PRO A 252 24.97 0.65 4.42
N ASN A 253 26.05 1.33 3.99
CA ASN A 253 27.14 1.72 4.88
C ASN A 253 26.83 2.99 5.67
N PHE A 254 25.82 3.77 5.27
CA PHE A 254 25.43 4.99 5.97
C PHE A 254 24.88 4.65 7.37
N ILE A 255 23.92 3.74 7.44
CA ILE A 255 23.36 3.25 8.70
C ILE A 255 23.30 1.73 8.62
N LYS A 256 24.13 1.06 9.42
CA LYS A 256 24.08 -0.40 9.53
C LYS A 256 22.76 -0.80 10.17
N ILE A 257 21.85 -1.37 9.37
CA ILE A 257 20.65 -2.03 9.88
C ILE A 257 21.12 -3.22 10.72
N GLN A 258 20.97 -3.15 12.05
CA GLN A 258 21.21 -4.32 12.89
C GLN A 258 20.07 -5.31 12.64
N GLU A 259 20.36 -6.40 11.92
CA GLU A 259 19.35 -7.42 11.58
C GLU A 259 18.85 -8.23 12.79
N LYS A 260 19.58 -8.18 13.91
CA LYS A 260 19.22 -8.79 15.18
C LYS A 260 19.05 -7.73 16.26
N VAL A 261 17.88 -7.73 16.90
CA VAL A 261 17.70 -7.10 18.21
C VAL A 261 18.68 -7.79 19.15
N ILE A 262 19.76 -7.12 19.51
CA ILE A 262 20.59 -7.55 20.64
C ILE A 262 19.76 -7.16 21.87
N VAL A 263 19.00 -8.13 22.39
CA VAL A 263 18.45 -8.01 23.74
C VAL A 263 19.67 -7.91 24.64
N GLY A 264 19.96 -6.71 25.15
CA GLY A 264 21.04 -6.51 26.11
C GLY A 264 20.84 -7.46 27.29
N ASP A 265 21.94 -7.93 27.88
CA ASP A 265 21.89 -8.81 29.04
C ASP A 265 20.97 -8.19 30.09
N VAL A 266 19.93 -8.92 30.46
CA VAL A 266 19.09 -8.58 31.60
C VAL A 266 20.00 -8.74 32.81
N VAL A 267 20.57 -7.62 33.26
CA VAL A 267 21.18 -7.54 34.58
C VAL A 267 20.04 -7.78 35.56
N LYS A 268 19.90 -9.03 36.02
CA LYS A 268 19.15 -9.34 37.22
C LYS A 268 19.89 -8.66 38.36
N ASP A 269 19.38 -7.52 38.79
CA ASP A 269 19.79 -6.92 40.05
C ASP A 269 19.66 -7.96 41.16
N GLY A 270 20.77 -8.14 41.88
CA GLY A 270 20.81 -8.78 43.19
C GLY A 270 20.94 -10.30 43.18
N VAL A 271 22.15 -10.83 42.95
CA VAL A 271 22.78 -11.82 43.85
C VAL A 271 24.30 -11.64 43.74
N GLU A 272 24.89 -10.96 44.73
CA GLU A 272 26.29 -11.19 45.08
C GLU A 272 26.46 -12.68 45.38
N LYS A 273 27.20 -13.38 44.52
CA LYS A 273 27.79 -14.66 44.91
C LYS A 273 29.18 -14.38 45.42
N ASP A 274 29.30 -14.34 46.74
CA ASP A 274 30.51 -14.64 47.47
C ASP A 274 31.22 -15.83 46.81
N LYS A 275 32.49 -15.64 46.48
CA LYS A 275 33.43 -16.75 46.33
C LYS A 275 34.65 -16.47 47.20
N LYS A 276 34.75 -17.32 48.23
CA LYS A 276 36.00 -17.73 48.87
C LYS A 276 37.07 -18.09 47.83
#